data_AF-D2XZP7-F1
#
_entry.id   AF-D2XZP7-F1
#
_cell.length_a   1.000
_cell.length_b   1.000
_cell.length_c   1.000
_cell.angle_alpha   90.00
_cell.angle_beta   90.00
_cell.angle_gamma   90.00
#
_symmetry.space_group_name_H-M   'P 1'
#
loop_
_entity.id
_entity.type
_entity.pdbx_description
1 polymer ?
#
loop_
_entity_poly.entity_id
_entity_poly.type
_entity_poly.pdbx_seq_one_letter_code
_entity_poly.pdbx_strand_id
1 'polypeptide(L)' 'DNRIVLPFNTQIRVIVTALDVIHSWTIPALGVTIDATPGRLNQSDFFMNRSGLSYGQCSEICG' A
#
# COMPACT_ATOMS: atom_id res chain seq x y z
N ASP A 1 7.43 2.23 13.44
CA ASP A 1 8.85 2.66 13.49
C ASP A 1 9.67 2.24 12.28
N ASN A 2 9.40 1.08 11.67
CA ASN A 2 10.05 0.69 10.42
C ASN A 2 9.39 1.36 9.20
N ARG A 3 10.19 1.68 8.19
CA ARG A 3 9.75 2.21 6.89
C ARG A 3 10.00 1.19 5.79
N ILE A 4 9.08 1.10 4.84
CA ILE A 4 9.27 0.32 3.62
C ILE A 4 10.19 1.13 2.69
N VAL A 5 11.33 0.56 2.29
CA VAL A 5 12.25 1.16 1.32
C VAL A 5 12.01 0.51 -0.03
N LEU A 6 11.83 1.32 -1.06
CA LEU A 6 11.49 0.88 -2.41
C LEU A 6 12.42 1.50 -3.45
N PRO A 7 12.71 0.80 -4.56
CA PRO A 7 13.59 1.32 -5.62
C PRO A 7 12.94 2.46 -6.40
N PHE A 8 13.76 3.42 -6.81
CA PHE A 8 13.34 4.54 -7.66
C PHE A 8 13.22 4.12 -9.13
N ASN A 9 12.32 4.76 -9.89
CA ASN A 9 12.18 4.59 -11.34
C ASN A 9 12.02 3.13 -11.78
N THR A 10 11.33 2.35 -10.97
CA THR A 10 11.10 0.91 -11.18
C THR A 10 9.61 0.63 -10.99
N GLN A 11 9.04 -0.24 -11.82
CA GLN A 11 7.68 -0.71 -11.66
C GLN A 11 7.61 -1.63 -10.43
N ILE A 12 6.74 -1.31 -9.47
CA ILE A 12 6.60 -2.04 -8.23
C ILE A 12 5.21 -2.65 -8.17
N ARG A 13 5.15 -3.94 -7.85
CA ARG A 13 3.93 -4.64 -7.50
C ARG A 13 3.84 -4.82 -6.00
N VAL A 14 2.74 -4.41 -5.41
CA VAL A 14 2.42 -4.69 -4.01
C VAL A 14 1.27 -5.68 -3.95
N ILE A 15 1.39 -6.66 -3.06
CA ILE A 15 0.36 -7.64 -2.75
C ILE A 15 -0.01 -7.45 -1.27
N VAL A 16 -1.30 -7.27 -0.99
CA VAL A 16 -1.82 -6.98 0.35
C VAL A 16 -2.93 -7.96 0.71
N THR A 17 -2.95 -8.35 1.98
CA THR A 17 -4.03 -9.11 2.63
C THR A 17 -4.09 -8.70 4.10
N ALA A 18 -5.13 -9.12 4.80
CA ALA A 18 -5.30 -8.91 6.24
C ALA A 18 -5.44 -10.25 6.97
N LEU A 19 -5.16 -10.25 8.28
CA LEU A 19 -5.28 -11.45 9.12
C LEU A 19 -6.56 -11.46 9.97
N ASP A 20 -7.22 -10.31 10.12
CA ASP A 20 -8.33 -10.10 11.04
C ASP A 20 -9.59 -9.54 10.32
N VAL A 21 -9.68 -8.23 10.15
CA VAL A 21 -10.78 -7.51 9.49
C VAL A 21 -10.29 -6.87 8.20
N ILE A 22 -11.17 -6.16 7.50
CA ILE A 22 -10.76 -5.44 6.29
C ILE A 22 -10.01 -4.18 6.70
N HIS A 23 -8.85 -3.98 6.08
CA HIS A 23 -8.10 -2.72 6.11
C HIS A 23 -7.98 -2.19 4.68
N SER A 24 -7.50 -0.96 4.50
CA SER A 24 -7.17 -0.44 3.16
C SER A 24 -5.83 0.26 3.17
N TRP A 25 -4.86 -0.28 2.43
CA TRP A 25 -3.51 0.26 2.33
C TRP A 25 -3.46 1.38 1.30
N THR A 26 -3.20 2.60 1.75
CA THR A 26 -3.25 3.79 0.88
C THR A 26 -1.99 4.63 1.02
N ILE A 27 -1.42 5.04 -0.11
CA ILE A 27 -0.39 6.10 -0.19
C ILE A 27 -0.91 7.19 -1.15
N PRO A 28 -1.49 8.30 -0.63
CA PRO A 28 -2.14 9.31 -1.47
C PRO A 28 -1.21 9.96 -2.49
N ALA A 29 0.06 10.20 -2.12
CA ALA A 29 1.06 10.81 -3.02
C ALA A 29 1.39 9.94 -4.24
N LEU A 30 1.15 8.63 -4.16
CA LEU A 30 1.33 7.68 -5.26
C LEU A 30 0.00 7.36 -5.97
N GLY A 31 -1.13 7.88 -5.48
CA GLY A 31 -2.46 7.58 -6.02
C GLY A 31 -2.88 6.11 -5.87
N VAL A 32 -2.28 5.39 -4.91
CA VAL A 32 -2.56 3.96 -4.68
C VAL A 32 -3.44 3.80 -3.46
N THR A 33 -4.50 3.01 -3.62
CA THR A 33 -5.33 2.48 -2.55
C THR A 33 -5.68 1.04 -2.89
N ILE A 34 -5.60 0.14 -1.91
CA ILE A 34 -5.89 -1.28 -2.09
C ILE A 34 -6.40 -1.92 -0.80
N ASP A 35 -7.53 -2.61 -0.91
CA ASP A 35 -8.12 -3.27 0.25
C ASP A 35 -7.33 -4.53 0.63
N ALA A 36 -7.05 -4.64 1.91
CA ALA A 36 -6.49 -5.81 2.55
C ALA A 36 -7.66 -6.65 3.10
N THR A 37 -8.03 -7.73 2.40
CA THR A 37 -9.17 -8.57 2.79
C THR A 37 -8.68 -9.92 3.30
N PRO A 38 -9.15 -10.40 4.46
CA PRO A 38 -8.77 -11.71 4.98
C PRO A 38 -9.07 -12.84 4.00
N GLY A 39 -8.10 -13.73 3.79
CA GLY A 39 -8.23 -14.87 2.87
C GLY A 39 -8.14 -14.52 1.37
N ARG A 40 -7.88 -13.25 1.01
CA ARG A 40 -7.68 -12.82 -0.38
C ARG A 40 -6.37 -12.04 -0.53
N LEU A 41 -5.60 -12.36 -1.56
CA LEU A 41 -4.43 -11.59 -1.98
C LEU A 41 -4.85 -10.59 -3.05
N ASN A 42 -4.88 -9.30 -2.69
CA ASN A 42 -5.12 -8.21 -3.63
C ASN A 42 -3.78 -7.65 -4.10
N GLN A 43 -3.67 -7.26 -5.37
CA GLN A 43 -2.44 -6.68 -5.93
C GLN A 43 -2.70 -5.33 -6.61
N SER A 44 -1.71 -4.43 -6.54
CA SER A 44 -1.69 -3.17 -7.29
C SER A 44 -0.27 -2.87 -7.74
N ASP A 45 -0.16 -2.24 -8.90
CA ASP A 45 1.10 -1.88 -9.55
C ASP A 45 1.24 -0.35 -9.52
N PHE A 46 2.39 0.17 -9.12
CA PHE A 46 2.69 1.61 -9.16
C PHE A 46 4.15 1.90 -9.50
N PHE A 47 4.39 3.18 -9.81
CA PHE A 47 5.69 3.68 -10.23
C PHE A 47 6.05 4.93 -9.44
N MET A 48 7.30 5.03 -8.98
CA MET A 48 7.80 6.22 -8.28
C MET A 48 8.78 7.00 -9.16
N ASN A 49 8.38 8.21 -9.53
CA ASN A 49 9.20 9.15 -10.33
C ASN A 49 9.87 10.25 -9.48
N ARG A 50 9.61 10.28 -8.17
CA ARG A 50 10.28 11.17 -7.20
C ARG A 50 10.77 10.36 -6.00
N SER A 51 12.04 10.58 -5.63
CA SER A 51 12.58 10.06 -4.38
C SER A 51 12.12 10.96 -3.23
N GLY A 52 11.86 10.35 -2.08
CA GLY A 52 11.40 11.08 -0.91
C GLY A 52 10.72 10.19 0.11
N LEU A 53 10.09 10.82 1.09
CA LEU A 53 9.31 10.17 2.11
C LEU A 53 7.82 10.36 1.79
N SER A 54 7.08 9.26 1.71
CA SER A 54 5.62 9.29 1.52
C SER A 54 4.96 8.62 2.72
N TYR A 55 3.81 9.14 3.11
CA TYR A 55 3.02 8.62 4.22
C TYR A 55 1.69 8.09 3.71
N GLY A 56 1.17 7.11 4.43
CA GLY A 56 -0.09 6.45 4.17
C GLY A 56 -0.83 6.19 5.47
N GLN A 57 -2.15 6.03 5.37
CA GLN A 57 -3.02 5.67 6.49
C GLN A 57 -3.99 4.59 6.04
N CYS A 58 -4.50 3.80 7.00
CA CYS A 58 -5.61 2.91 6.71
C CYS A 58 -6.81 3.74 6.24
N SER A 59 -7.41 3.36 5.10
CA SER A 59 -8.57 4.06 4.54
C SER A 59 -9.89 3.31 4.70
N GLU A 60 -9.88 2.19 5.41
CA GLU A 60 -11.08 1.41 5.76
C GLU A 60 -11.36 1.55 7.25
N ILE A 61 -12.64 1.52 7.64
CA ILE A 61 -13.01 1.48 9.06
C ILE A 61 -12.70 0.08 9.62
N CYS A 62 -11.65 -0.01 10.42
CA CYS A 62 -11.11 -1.29 10.90
C CYS A 62 -11.20 -1.50 12.41
N GLY A 63 -11.99 -0.67 13.12
CA GLY A 63 -12.18 -0.74 14.57
C GLY A 63 -11.28 0.19 15.37
#